data_AF-A0A7K2Z898-F1
#
_entry.id   AF-A0A7K2Z898-F1
#
_cell.length_a   1.000
_cell.length_b   1.000
_cell.length_c   1.000
_cell.angle_alpha   90.00
_cell.angle_beta   90.00
_cell.angle_gamma   90.00
#
_symmetry.space_group_name_H-M   'P 1'
#
loop_
_entity.id
_entity.type
_entity.pdbx_description
1 polymer ?
#
loop_
_entity_poly.entity_id
_entity_poly.type
_entity_poly.pdbx_seq_one_letter_code
_entity_poly.pdbx_strand_id
1 'polypeptide(L)' 'MTPTVTSGASTTPTVLAVIPARGGSKGVPAKNLAEVGGIPLVARAVRAALAAPEVTDVVVTTDDAAIAEAARTAAA' A
#
# COMPACT_ATOMS: atom_id res chain seq x y z
N MET A 1 28.47 17.73 38.48
CA MET A 1 27.16 17.87 37.82
C MET A 1 27.26 17.14 36.50
N THR A 2 26.83 15.88 36.48
CA THR A 2 26.95 14.99 35.30
C THR A 2 25.65 15.09 34.51
N PRO A 3 25.68 15.34 33.19
CA PRO A 3 24.47 15.23 32.40
C PRO A 3 24.16 13.75 32.15
N THR A 4 23.06 13.28 32.74
CA THR A 4 22.43 12.02 32.35
C THR A 4 21.65 12.26 31.07
N VAL A 5 22.10 11.68 29.95
CA VAL A 5 21.30 11.63 28.72
C VAL A 5 20.39 10.41 28.81
N THR A 6 19.13 10.67 29.11
CA THR A 6 18.03 9.75 28.85
C THR A 6 17.63 9.89 27.38
N SER A 7 17.74 8.84 26.59
CA SER A 7 16.93 8.69 25.38
C SER A 7 16.82 7.22 25.03
N GLY A 8 15.74 6.60 25.52
CA GLY A 8 15.22 5.38 24.92
C GLY A 8 14.50 5.76 23.63
N ALA A 9 15.18 5.60 22.49
CA ALA A 9 14.50 5.59 21.21
C ALA A 9 13.94 4.18 21.02
N SER A 10 12.62 4.04 21.06
CA SER A 10 11.95 2.84 20.54
C SER A 10 12.14 2.84 19.02
N THR A 11 13.18 2.16 18.54
CA THR A 11 13.51 2.06 17.11
C THR A 11 12.57 1.06 16.44
N THR A 12 11.30 1.41 16.30
CA THR A 12 10.42 0.65 15.40
C THR A 12 10.81 1.01 13.97
N PRO A 13 11.17 0.04 13.12
CA PRO A 13 11.56 0.32 11.75
C PRO A 13 10.37 0.89 10.96
N THR A 14 10.63 1.90 10.13
CA THR A 14 9.68 2.40 9.14
C THR A 14 9.68 1.46 7.94
N VAL A 15 8.51 0.97 7.54
CA VAL A 15 8.34 -0.01 6.46
C VAL A 15 7.30 0.52 5.47
N LEU A 16 7.78 0.92 4.29
CA LEU A 16 6.94 1.41 3.20
C LEU A 16 6.59 0.29 2.23
N ALA A 17 5.30 -0.02 2.09
CA ALA A 17 4.79 -0.87 1.04
C ALA A 17 4.49 -0.05 -0.22
N VAL A 18 5.14 -0.38 -1.34
CA VAL A 18 4.91 0.26 -2.65
C VAL A 18 4.18 -0.70 -3.58
N ILE A 19 3.00 -0.29 -4.05
CA ILE A 19 2.15 -1.07 -4.96
C ILE A 19 2.13 -0.38 -6.34
N PRO A 20 2.95 -0.82 -7.30
CA PRO A 20 2.91 -0.32 -8.67
C PRO A 20 1.77 -0.96 -9.45
N ALA A 21 0.82 -0.15 -9.93
CA ALA A 21 -0.38 -0.61 -10.63
C ALA A 21 -0.64 0.25 -11.88
N ARG A 22 -0.11 -0.13 -13.04
CA ARG A 22 -0.32 0.60 -14.31
C ARG A 22 -1.69 0.26 -14.93
N GLY A 23 -2.27 1.19 -15.69
CA GLY A 23 -3.50 0.96 -16.46
C GLY A 23 -3.31 -0.06 -17.58
N GLY A 24 -2.17 0.03 -18.27
CA GLY A 24 -1.78 -0.91 -19.32
C GLY A 24 -1.39 -2.28 -18.77
N SER A 25 -1.88 -3.34 -19.39
CA SER A 25 -1.47 -4.71 -19.10
C SER A 25 -1.30 -5.51 -20.40
N LYS A 26 -0.15 -6.17 -20.55
CA LYS A 26 0.19 -6.96 -21.75
C LYS A 26 -0.41 -8.36 -21.76
N GLY A 27 -0.71 -8.91 -20.58
CA GLY A 27 -1.25 -10.27 -20.43
C GLY A 27 -2.77 -10.28 -20.26
N VAL A 28 -3.25 -9.75 -19.13
CA VAL A 28 -4.69 -9.65 -18.83
C VAL A 28 -5.10 -8.18 -18.94
N PRO A 29 -5.95 -7.78 -19.90
CA PRO A 29 -6.44 -6.41 -20.01
C PRO A 29 -7.00 -5.90 -18.67
N ALA A 30 -6.67 -4.65 -18.30
CA ALA A 30 -7.12 -4.01 -17.06
C ALA A 30 -6.93 -4.84 -15.76
N LYS A 31 -5.89 -5.70 -15.71
CA LYS A 31 -5.63 -6.63 -14.60
C LYS A 31 -5.84 -6.02 -13.20
N ASN A 32 -5.35 -4.81 -12.94
CA ASN A 32 -5.41 -4.20 -11.61
C ASN A 32 -6.85 -3.85 -11.17
N LEU A 33 -7.75 -3.65 -12.12
CA LEU A 33 -9.19 -3.43 -11.90
C LEU A 33 -10.00 -4.72 -11.98
N ALA A 34 -9.43 -5.80 -12.54
CA ALA A 34 -10.10 -7.09 -12.61
C ALA A 34 -10.45 -7.57 -11.19
N GLU A 35 -11.69 -8.04 -11.03
CA GLU A 35 -12.19 -8.49 -9.75
C GLU A 35 -11.94 -9.99 -9.57
N VAL A 36 -11.50 -10.35 -8.37
CA VAL A 36 -11.45 -11.74 -7.92
C VAL A 36 -12.26 -11.83 -6.65
N GLY A 37 -13.38 -12.56 -6.70
CA GLY A 37 -14.34 -12.62 -5.59
C GLY A 37 -14.96 -11.25 -5.26
N GLY A 38 -15.27 -10.45 -6.27
CA GLY A 38 -15.89 -9.13 -6.13
C GLY A 38 -14.97 -8.03 -5.59
N ILE A 39 -13.65 -8.26 -5.55
CA ILE A 39 -12.66 -7.28 -5.07
C ILE A 39 -11.63 -7.04 -6.18
N PRO A 40 -11.43 -5.79 -6.62
CA PRO A 40 -10.38 -5.44 -7.57
C PRO A 40 -9.00 -5.87 -7.08
N LEU A 41 -8.13 -6.35 -7.96
CA LEU A 41 -6.80 -6.82 -7.57
C LEU A 41 -5.96 -5.74 -6.87
N VAL A 42 -6.02 -4.48 -7.30
CA VAL A 42 -5.33 -3.37 -6.62
C VAL A 42 -5.86 -3.17 -5.20
N ALA A 43 -7.18 -3.20 -5.02
CA ALA A 43 -7.83 -3.06 -3.71
C ALA A 43 -7.43 -4.20 -2.76
N ARG A 44 -7.31 -5.42 -3.30
CA ARG A 44 -6.83 -6.58 -2.54
C ARG A 44 -5.40 -6.38 -2.04
N ALA A 45 -4.50 -5.86 -2.87
CA ALA A 45 -3.12 -5.58 -2.49
C ALA A 45 -3.05 -4.50 -1.41
N VAL A 46 -3.82 -3.42 -1.54
CA VAL A 46 -3.92 -2.34 -0.53
C VAL A 46 -4.38 -2.88 0.81
N ARG A 47 -5.47 -3.65 0.84
CA ARG A 47 -6.00 -4.25 2.08
C ARG A 47 -4.99 -5.19 2.75
N ALA A 48 -4.27 -5.98 1.95
CA ALA A 48 -3.23 -6.87 2.49
C ALA A 48 -2.08 -6.09 3.12
N ALA A 49 -1.64 -5.00 2.48
CA ALA A 49 -0.59 -4.13 3.02
C ALA A 49 -1.02 -3.43 4.31
N LEU A 50 -2.26 -2.91 4.37
CA LEU A 50 -2.80 -2.27 5.58
C LEU A 50 -3.03 -3.26 6.73
N ALA A 51 -3.30 -4.53 6.44
CA ALA A 51 -3.48 -5.57 7.45
C ALA A 51 -2.14 -6.11 8.01
N ALA A 52 -1.00 -5.76 7.40
CA ALA A 52 0.32 -6.22 7.83
C ALA A 52 0.83 -5.35 9.01
N PRO A 53 1.03 -5.91 10.22
CA PRO A 53 1.35 -5.10 11.41
C PRO A 53 2.70 -4.37 11.33
N GLU A 54 3.60 -4.84 10.48
CA GLU A 54 4.95 -4.28 10.31
C GLU A 54 4.98 -3.14 9.28
N VAL A 55 3.96 -3.01 8.43
CA VAL A 55 3.89 -1.97 7.40
C VAL A 55 3.42 -0.67 8.04
N THR A 56 4.24 0.37 7.95
CA THR A 56 3.92 1.68 8.50
C THR A 56 3.19 2.56 7.50
N ASP A 57 3.52 2.42 6.21
CA ASP A 57 3.02 3.28 5.14
C ASP A 57 2.71 2.47 3.89
N VAL A 58 1.64 2.84 3.18
CA VAL A 58 1.23 2.20 1.92
C VAL A 58 1.10 3.25 0.83
N VAL A 59 1.80 3.05 -0.28
CA VAL A 59 1.75 3.94 -1.46
C VAL A 59 1.38 3.12 -2.69
N VAL A 60 0.35 3.57 -3.40
CA VAL A 60 -0.01 3.03 -4.72
C VAL A 60 0.46 4.00 -5.79
N THR A 61 1.27 3.53 -6.75
CA THR A 61 1.69 4.34 -7.90
C THR A 61 0.99 3.87 -9.15
N THR A 62 0.36 4.80 -9.88
CA THR A 62 -0.42 4.49 -11.06
C THR A 62 -0.47 5.68 -12.02
N ASP A 63 -0.63 5.38 -13.30
CA ASP A 63 -0.93 6.31 -14.39
C ASP A 63 -2.42 6.31 -14.77
N ASP A 64 -3.25 5.54 -14.07
CA ASP A 64 -4.65 5.31 -14.38
C ASP A 64 -5.56 5.80 -13.24
N ALA A 65 -6.51 6.68 -13.58
CA ALA A 65 -7.40 7.30 -12.60
C ALA A 65 -8.37 6.30 -11.94
N ALA A 66 -8.81 5.26 -12.66
CA ALA A 66 -9.71 4.26 -12.11
C ALA A 66 -8.98 3.35 -11.12
N ILE A 67 -7.70 3.02 -11.40
CA ILE A 67 -6.85 2.30 -10.44
C ILE A 67 -6.64 3.13 -9.17
N ALA A 68 -6.35 4.44 -9.32
CA ALA A 68 -6.18 5.33 -8.18
C ALA A 68 -7.44 5.38 -7.31
N GLU A 69 -8.62 5.41 -7.93
CA GLU A 69 -9.89 5.43 -7.21
C GLU A 69 -10.20 4.12 -6.49
N ALA A 70 -9.97 2.98 -7.16
CA ALA A 70 -10.12 1.67 -6.54
C ALA A 70 -9.18 1.49 -5.33
N ALA A 71 -7.95 2.01 -5.43
CA ALA A 71 -6.99 1.99 -4.34
C ALA A 71 -7.43 2.88 -3.16
N ARG A 72 -7.90 4.11 -3.41
CA ARG A 72 -8.41 5.02 -2.38
C ARG A 72 -9.61 4.44 -1.65
N THR A 73 -10.57 3.88 -2.40
CA THR A 73 -11.77 3.24 -1.83
C THR A 73 -11.40 2.04 -0.94
N ALA A 74 -10.31 1.34 -1.24
CA ALA A 74 -9.85 0.20 -0.45
C ALA A 74 -9.12 0.59 0.84
N ALA A 75 -8.65 1.83 0.95
CA ALA A 75 -7.96 2.39 2.11
C ALA A 75 -8.88 3.19 3.04
N ALA A 76 -10.15 3.38 2.67
CA ALA A 76 -11.21 3.91 3.53
C ALA A 76 -11.78 2.82 4.44
#